data_AF-A0A7J4JCF2-F1
#
_entry.id   AF-A0A7J4JCF2-F1
#
_cell.length_a   1.000
_cell.length_b   1.000
_cell.length_c   1.000
_cell.angle_alpha   90.00
_cell.angle_beta   90.00
_cell.angle_gamma   90.00
#
_symmetry.space_group_name_H-M   'P 1'
#
loop_
_entity.id
_entity.type
_entity.pdbx_description
1 polymer ?
#
loop_
_entity_poly.entity_id
_entity_poly.type
_entity_poly.pdbx_seq_one_letter_code
_entity_poly.pdbx_strand_id
1 'polypeptide(L)'
;MDKLFDKVCVVCNESVYATICALCLTDRTETWLEGKKLSMTREFRQQVRLFLDSLRKKSTMKCSMCRTETIATCHMCYLERIGGWLASKDKGMAVDFVKNFNADFSEKAFGRELYA
;
A
#
# COMPACT_ATOMS: atom_id res chain seq x y z
N MET A 1 1.58 20.67 25.31
CA MET A 1 2.15 20.48 23.97
C MET A 1 2.44 19.01 23.82
N ASP A 2 1.48 18.27 23.25
CA ASP A 2 1.69 16.86 22.92
C ASP A 2 2.87 16.76 21.96
N LYS A 3 3.90 16.00 22.37
CA LYS A 3 4.95 15.56 21.45
C LYS A 3 4.25 14.73 20.38
N LEU A 4 4.06 15.31 19.19
CA LEU A 4 3.76 14.55 17.99
C LEU A 4 4.91 13.54 17.86
N PHE A 5 4.68 12.29 18.25
CA PHE A 5 5.54 11.21 17.81
C PHE A 5 5.36 11.19 16.30
N ASP A 6 6.35 11.73 15.58
CA ASP A 6 6.35 11.72 14.12
C ASP A 6 6.11 10.27 13.69
N LYS A 7 4.96 10.08 13.04
CA LYS A 7 4.53 8.78 12.55
C LYS A 7 5.38 8.47 11.33
N VAL A 8 6.59 7.94 11.49
CA VAL A 8 7.53 7.79 10.37
C VAL A 8 7.34 6.45 9.65
N CYS A 9 7.31 6.48 8.31
CA CYS A 9 7.32 5.29 7.46
C CYS A 9 8.67 4.58 7.54
N VAL A 10 8.72 3.27 7.83
CA VAL A 10 10.01 2.54 7.89
C VAL A 10 10.60 2.25 6.50
N VAL A 11 9.86 2.55 5.43
CA VAL A 11 10.30 2.36 4.04
C VAL A 11 10.99 3.61 3.51
N CYS A 12 10.32 4.77 3.54
CA CYS A 12 10.86 6.03 3.01
C CYS A 12 11.37 7.00 4.07
N ASN A 13 11.20 6.71 5.36
CA ASN A 13 11.57 7.57 6.47
C ASN A 13 10.86 8.95 6.48
N GLU A 14 9.73 9.08 5.77
CA GLU A 14 8.90 10.29 5.76
C GLU A 14 7.76 10.22 6.78
N SER A 15 7.27 11.40 7.18
CA SER A 15 6.12 11.54 8.07
C SER A 15 4.82 11.05 7.41
N VAL A 16 4.06 10.27 8.15
CA VAL A 16 2.83 9.60 7.70
C VAL A 16 1.63 10.32 8.28
N TYR A 17 0.89 11.01 7.41
CA TYR A 17 -0.36 11.68 7.76
C TYR A 17 -1.51 10.69 7.98
N ALA A 18 -1.56 9.59 7.22
CA ALA A 18 -2.58 8.55 7.32
C ALA A 18 -1.96 7.19 7.66
N THR A 19 -2.18 6.74 8.89
CA THR A 19 -1.69 5.46 9.40
C THR A 19 -2.70 4.35 9.12
N ILE A 20 -2.87 3.96 7.85
CA ILE A 20 -3.65 2.76 7.48
C ILE A 20 -2.68 1.58 7.34
N CYS A 21 -2.98 0.43 7.98
CA CYS A 21 -2.11 -0.72 7.89
C CYS A 21 -2.30 -1.38 6.55
N ALA A 22 -1.25 -2.03 6.09
CA ALA A 22 -1.31 -2.68 4.81
C ALA A 22 -2.29 -3.87 4.78
N LEU A 23 -2.63 -4.51 5.92
CA LEU A 23 -3.72 -5.49 5.95
C LEU A 23 -5.05 -4.83 5.58
N CYS A 24 -5.37 -3.70 6.19
CA CYS A 24 -6.55 -2.91 5.83
C CYS A 24 -6.54 -2.42 4.37
N LEU A 25 -5.37 -2.08 3.82
CA LEU A 25 -5.23 -1.75 2.39
C LEU A 25 -5.39 -3.00 1.51
N THR A 26 -4.95 -4.15 2.00
CA THR A 26 -5.06 -5.45 1.34
C THR A 26 -6.49 -5.89 1.23
N ASP A 27 -7.28 -5.83 2.29
CA ASP A 27 -8.70 -6.18 2.27
C ASP A 27 -9.46 -5.37 1.22
N ARG A 28 -9.15 -4.06 1.12
CA ARG A 28 -9.74 -3.19 0.09
C ARG A 28 -9.26 -3.56 -1.32
N THR A 29 -7.97 -3.82 -1.48
CA THR A 29 -7.38 -4.19 -2.79
C THR A 29 -7.92 -5.54 -3.26
N GLU A 30 -8.07 -6.49 -2.35
CA GLU A 30 -8.66 -7.80 -2.60
C GLU A 30 -10.12 -7.68 -3.02
N THR A 31 -10.92 -6.91 -2.30
CA THR A 31 -12.32 -6.63 -2.69
C THR A 31 -12.39 -6.05 -4.11
N TRP A 32 -11.45 -5.16 -4.46
CA TRP A 32 -11.35 -4.59 -5.80
C TRP A 32 -10.96 -5.64 -6.86
N LEU A 33 -9.96 -6.49 -6.59
CA LEU A 33 -9.55 -7.57 -7.50
C LEU A 33 -10.67 -8.60 -7.73
N GLU A 34 -11.41 -8.95 -6.67
CA GLU A 34 -12.57 -9.84 -6.75
C GLU A 34 -13.69 -9.23 -7.59
N GLY A 35 -13.97 -7.93 -7.43
CA GLY A 35 -14.93 -7.20 -8.26
C GLY A 35 -14.56 -7.20 -9.75
N LYS A 36 -13.26 -7.27 -10.07
CA LYS A 36 -12.74 -7.41 -11.44
C LYS A 36 -12.73 -8.85 -11.96
N LYS A 37 -13.13 -9.84 -11.14
CA LYS A 37 -13.11 -11.29 -11.44
C LYS A 37 -11.73 -11.82 -11.83
N LEU A 38 -10.67 -11.28 -11.21
CA LEU A 38 -9.29 -11.66 -11.51
C LEU A 38 -8.85 -12.85 -10.63
N SER A 39 -8.31 -13.91 -11.25
CA SER A 39 -7.85 -15.11 -10.55
C SER A 39 -6.47 -14.98 -9.91
N MET A 40 -6.13 -13.81 -9.35
CA MET A 40 -4.80 -13.50 -8.80
C MET A 40 -4.81 -13.16 -7.32
N THR A 41 -5.97 -13.24 -6.67
CA THR A 41 -6.17 -12.92 -5.25
C THR A 41 -5.20 -13.67 -4.32
N ARG A 42 -4.94 -14.96 -4.60
CA ARG A 42 -3.97 -15.75 -3.83
C ARG A 42 -2.53 -15.23 -3.97
N GLU A 43 -2.10 -14.94 -5.19
CA GLU A 43 -0.75 -14.39 -5.45
C GLU A 43 -0.61 -13.00 -4.83
N PHE A 44 -1.64 -12.16 -4.96
CA PHE A 44 -1.71 -10.84 -4.34
C PHE A 44 -1.50 -10.92 -2.82
N ARG A 45 -2.29 -11.74 -2.13
CA ARG A 45 -2.16 -11.95 -0.68
C ARG A 45 -0.75 -12.38 -0.29
N GLN A 46 -0.11 -13.23 -1.09
CA GLN A 46 1.27 -13.66 -0.84
C GLN A 46 2.26 -12.48 -0.98
N GLN A 47 2.12 -11.64 -2.00
CA GLN A 47 3.01 -10.49 -2.22
C GLN A 47 2.86 -9.43 -1.13
N VAL A 48 1.63 -9.13 -0.73
CA VAL A 48 1.36 -8.29 0.44
C VAL A 48 2.05 -8.88 1.65
N ARG A 49 1.79 -10.15 1.97
CA ARG A 49 2.32 -10.77 3.19
C ARG A 49 3.85 -10.69 3.23
N LEU A 50 4.53 -11.01 2.13
CA LEU A 50 5.98 -10.90 2.01
C LEU A 50 6.47 -9.47 2.27
N PHE A 51 5.78 -8.48 1.71
CA PHE A 51 6.07 -7.08 1.98
C PHE A 51 5.90 -6.75 3.46
N LEU A 52 4.81 -7.14 4.11
CA LEU A 52 4.54 -6.79 5.51
C LEU A 52 5.41 -7.51 6.51
N ASP A 53 5.69 -8.80 6.28
CA ASP A 53 6.60 -9.56 7.11
C ASP A 53 8.02 -8.95 7.10
N SER A 54 8.44 -8.34 5.98
CA SER A 54 9.71 -7.62 5.90
C SER A 54 9.76 -6.35 6.78
N LEU A 55 8.60 -5.79 7.13
CA LEU A 55 8.49 -4.53 7.86
C LEU A 55 8.02 -4.69 9.32
N ARG A 56 7.38 -5.81 9.67
CA ARG A 56 6.73 -6.07 10.97
C ARG A 56 7.64 -5.88 12.18
N LYS A 57 8.95 -6.06 12.02
CA LYS A 57 9.94 -5.96 13.11
C LYS A 57 10.33 -4.51 13.49
N LYS A 58 9.83 -3.50 12.76
CA LYS A 58 10.40 -2.14 12.80
C LYS A 58 9.45 -1.03 13.26
N SER A 59 8.19 -1.31 13.57
CA SER A 59 7.23 -0.25 13.90
C SER A 59 6.55 -0.43 15.25
N THR A 60 6.09 0.68 15.81
CA THR A 60 5.26 0.82 17.02
C THR A 60 3.94 1.56 16.76
N MET A 61 3.66 2.00 15.52
CA MET A 61 2.48 2.82 15.19
C MET A 61 1.21 1.99 15.02
N LYS A 62 0.07 2.39 15.59
CA LYS A 62 -1.21 1.67 15.40
C LYS A 62 -1.98 2.13 14.16
N CYS A 63 -2.72 1.20 13.56
CA CYS A 63 -3.65 1.51 12.48
C CYS A 63 -4.83 2.39 12.88
N SER A 64 -5.14 3.40 12.08
CA SER A 64 -6.32 4.25 12.26
C SER A 64 -7.63 3.51 11.93
N MET A 65 -7.60 2.49 11.07
CA MET A 65 -8.77 1.69 10.72
C MET A 65 -9.01 0.53 11.69
N CYS A 66 -8.08 -0.43 11.80
CA CYS A 66 -8.28 -1.60 12.66
C CYS A 66 -7.81 -1.41 14.11
N ARG A 67 -6.97 -0.42 14.41
CA ARG A 67 -6.39 -0.14 15.75
C ARG A 67 -5.59 -1.27 16.41
N THR A 68 -5.49 -2.43 15.76
CA THR A 68 -4.84 -3.64 16.27
C THR A 68 -3.42 -3.81 15.76
N GLU A 69 -3.18 -3.49 14.49
CA GLU A 69 -1.91 -3.81 13.83
C GLU A 69 -0.92 -2.66 13.85
N THR A 70 0.35 -3.04 13.99
CA THR A 70 1.47 -2.10 14.00
C THR A 70 1.94 -1.81 12.57
N ILE A 71 1.88 -0.53 12.17
CA ILE A 71 2.06 -0.07 10.79
C ILE A 71 3.49 0.29 10.53
N ALA A 72 4.12 -0.41 9.61
CA ALA A 72 5.48 -0.10 9.23
C ALA A 72 5.60 0.73 7.94
N THR A 73 4.57 0.82 7.08
CA THR A 73 4.65 1.55 5.80
C THR A 73 3.62 2.67 5.70
N CYS A 74 3.93 3.71 4.93
CA CYS A 74 2.97 4.70 4.47
C CYS A 74 2.14 4.16 3.30
N HIS A 75 1.05 4.88 3.00
CA HIS A 75 0.15 4.60 1.88
C HIS A 75 0.90 4.60 0.53
N MET A 76 1.77 5.59 0.29
CA MET A 76 2.50 5.71 -0.98
C MET A 76 3.43 4.53 -1.22
N CYS A 77 4.25 4.14 -0.25
CA CYS A 77 5.13 2.97 -0.37
C CYS A 77 4.34 1.66 -0.55
N TYR A 78 3.14 1.55 0.05
CA TYR A 78 2.25 0.43 -0.24
C TYR A 78 1.78 0.44 -1.69
N LEU A 79 1.29 1.59 -2.18
CA LEU A 79 0.82 1.72 -3.55
C LEU A 79 1.94 1.48 -4.57
N GLU A 80 3.15 1.95 -4.32
CA GLU A 80 4.32 1.70 -5.16
C GLU A 80 4.64 0.21 -5.22
N ARG A 81 4.67 -0.46 -4.06
CA ARG A 81 4.96 -1.89 -3.98
C ARG A 81 3.92 -2.74 -4.72
N ILE A 82 2.64 -2.49 -4.44
CA ILE A 82 1.54 -3.26 -5.03
C ILE A 82 1.30 -2.87 -6.48
N GLY A 83 1.36 -1.58 -6.80
CA GLY A 83 1.28 -1.06 -8.15
C GLY A 83 2.40 -1.59 -9.04
N GLY A 84 3.63 -1.66 -8.55
CA GLY A 84 4.75 -2.27 -9.28
C GLY A 84 4.56 -3.77 -9.52
N TRP A 85 4.07 -4.50 -8.52
CA TRP A 85 3.70 -5.91 -8.70
C TRP A 85 2.58 -6.08 -9.74
N LEU A 86 1.51 -5.29 -9.64
CA LEU A 86 0.42 -5.30 -10.63
C LEU A 86 0.94 -4.94 -12.02
N ALA A 87 1.86 -3.99 -12.15
CA ALA A 87 2.41 -3.57 -13.44
C ALA A 87 3.20 -4.70 -14.13
N SER A 88 3.86 -5.55 -13.33
CA SER A 88 4.54 -6.76 -13.83
C SER A 88 3.57 -7.83 -14.35
N LYS A 89 2.28 -7.74 -13.99
CA LYS A 89 1.21 -8.65 -14.44
C LYS A 89 0.41 -8.03 -15.58
N ASP A 90 -0.02 -6.78 -15.40
CA ASP A 90 -0.80 -5.98 -16.32
C ASP A 90 -0.64 -4.49 -15.97
N LYS A 91 -0.04 -3.72 -16.90
CA LYS A 91 0.17 -2.27 -16.71
C LYS A 91 -1.14 -1.49 -16.55
N GLY A 92 -2.18 -1.85 -17.30
CA GLY A 92 -3.49 -1.20 -17.22
C GLY A 92 -4.14 -1.42 -15.84
N MET A 93 -3.95 -2.61 -15.27
CA MET A 93 -4.41 -2.93 -13.91
C MET A 93 -3.70 -2.10 -12.85
N ALA A 94 -2.40 -1.88 -13.00
CA ALA A 94 -1.65 -1.02 -12.08
C ALA A 94 -2.11 0.44 -12.15
N VAL A 95 -2.35 0.97 -13.35
CA VAL A 95 -2.92 2.32 -13.53
C VAL A 95 -4.30 2.42 -12.88
N ASP A 96 -5.18 1.44 -13.11
CA ASP A 96 -6.52 1.42 -12.51
C ASP A 96 -6.47 1.29 -10.98
N PHE A 97 -5.57 0.46 -10.45
CA PHE A 97 -5.33 0.32 -9.02
C PHE A 97 -4.91 1.66 -8.40
N VAL A 98 -3.90 2.33 -8.96
CA VAL A 98 -3.45 3.59 -8.37
C VAL A 98 -4.55 4.66 -8.45
N LYS A 99 -5.30 4.74 -9.56
CA LYS A 99 -6.45 5.67 -9.65
C LYS A 99 -7.53 5.41 -8.61
N ASN A 100 -7.80 4.16 -8.27
CA ASN A 100 -8.82 3.81 -7.28
C ASN A 100 -8.36 4.02 -5.83
N PHE A 101 -7.06 3.89 -5.57
CA PHE A 101 -6.51 3.89 -4.21
C PHE A 101 -5.71 5.15 -3.86
N ASN A 102 -5.42 6.03 -4.82
CA ASN A 102 -4.83 7.35 -4.60
C ASN A 102 -5.83 8.43 -5.02
N ALA A 103 -6.49 9.07 -4.03
CA ALA A 103 -7.44 10.16 -4.29
C ALA A 103 -6.80 11.36 -5.01
N ASP A 104 -5.50 11.58 -4.76
CA ASP A 104 -4.70 12.64 -5.38
C ASP A 104 -3.82 12.10 -6.53
N PHE A 105 -4.25 11.04 -7.21
CA PHE A 105 -3.46 10.47 -8.30
C PHE A 105 -3.11 11.53 -9.35
N SER A 106 -1.85 11.97 -9.33
CA SER A 106 -1.23 12.68 -10.44
C SER A 106 -0.28 11.71 -11.13
N GLU A 107 -0.30 11.68 -12.46
CA GLU A 107 0.57 10.81 -13.27
C GLU A 107 2.07 11.02 -12.98
N LYS A 108 2.44 12.13 -12.33
CA LYS A 108 3.79 12.43 -11.85
C LYS A 108 4.20 11.63 -10.61
N ALA A 109 3.25 11.18 -9.79
CA ALA A 109 3.52 10.51 -8.52
C ALA A 109 3.99 9.05 -8.67
N PHE A 110 3.81 8.49 -9.87
CA PHE A 110 4.28 7.16 -10.21
C PHE A 110 5.29 7.29 -11.35
N GLY A 111 6.51 6.81 -11.11
CA GLY A 111 7.62 6.95 -12.05
C GLY A 111 7.32 6.41 -13.45
N ARG A 112 8.15 6.81 -14.42
CA ARG A 112 8.05 6.52 -15.85
C ARG A 112 7.80 5.04 -16.21
N GLU A 113 8.02 4.10 -15.29
CA GLU A 113 7.86 2.66 -15.49
C GLU A 113 6.41 2.20 -15.75
N LEU A 114 5.40 2.93 -15.26
CA LEU A 114 4.00 2.61 -15.56
C LEU A 114 3.56 3.05 -16.96
N TYR A 115 4.30 3.96 -17.58
CA TYR A 115 3.97 4.61 -18.85
C TYR A 115 5.04 4.41 -19.95
N ALA A 116 6.12 3.68 -19.67
CA ALA A 116 7.16 3.29 -20.62
C ALA A 116 6.83 1.95 -21.29
#